data_AF-B0E185-F1
#
_entry.id   AF-B0E185-F1
#
_cell.length_a   1.000
_cell.length_b   1.000
_cell.length_c   1.000
_cell.angle_alpha   90.00
_cell.angle_beta   90.00
_cell.angle_gamma   90.00
#
_symmetry.space_group_name_H-M   'P 1'
#
loop_
_entity.id
_entity.type
_entity.pdbx_description
1 polymer ?
#
loop_
_entity_poly.entity_id
_entity_poly.type
_entity_poly.pdbx_seq_one_letter_code
_entity_poly.pdbx_strand_id
1 'polypeptide(L)'
;MVASTRLSALVALIAFLAPRAAVTTTVIPPASQGQVDPVDNSLDLSGTTTDTDAIVSTVSVVSQKSGPTDDTPPNQPVPATVVTAVDGRLTEAGSGETRRGISMRSTSGEFSKRTTSGYELVFSGTGTNSGDRDASIQGTAYLTYKLLSNATYDVDGCLEFCSSVKGCVFANIYYEFNNELLDFVFNEKSNLKCALYADVHTAAEKTNSGGQQSEPSPAGLTYIQQSSGYASTTLVDPPTPDGYELVFGPSNGANNAPGYMGFAFLEKYDVNACSQLCNTRNADPNGGACQYFNIWRALVNGIPTTYTCSMYFLVADGSTAVNTGQGDLQVTFSRGYRRKNFVFDGGFEGYTACSDFCFTSSYANWIGISVDPGDLDASIFFFAPYAHAGHGSALLGSAFDQDGLPGTLTPASPLKTVAGQHYTITFFHASVYSGRTLEAAAFVQILWNGNIVSTITPGYSAWTFYSFDVVAKGNDVLAFHGGRAPAWSFLDDICVFLT
;
A
#
# COMPACT_ATOMS: atom_id res chain seq x y z
N MET A 1 -56.61 80.91 -30.06
CA MET A 1 -57.84 80.21 -29.66
C MET A 1 -57.86 78.85 -30.35
N VAL A 2 -58.42 77.86 -29.66
CA VAL A 2 -58.53 76.43 -29.99
C VAL A 2 -57.37 75.56 -29.47
N ALA A 3 -57.76 74.70 -28.52
CA ALA A 3 -56.97 73.75 -27.75
C ALA A 3 -56.82 72.42 -28.49
N SER A 4 -55.77 71.65 -28.16
CA SER A 4 -55.81 70.18 -28.31
C SER A 4 -54.78 69.51 -27.40
N THR A 5 -55.29 68.85 -26.36
CA THR A 5 -54.61 67.97 -25.42
C THR A 5 -54.36 66.60 -26.05
N ARG A 6 -53.13 66.08 -25.95
CA ARG A 6 -52.84 64.64 -26.16
C ARG A 6 -52.50 63.99 -24.82
N LEU A 7 -53.31 62.99 -24.48
CA LEU A 7 -53.27 62.17 -23.28
C LEU A 7 -52.41 60.92 -23.60
N SER A 8 -51.31 60.72 -22.87
CA SER A 8 -50.50 59.49 -22.94
C SER A 8 -51.03 58.47 -21.94
N ALA A 9 -51.49 57.31 -22.42
CA ALA A 9 -51.96 56.21 -21.60
C ALA A 9 -50.77 55.37 -21.10
N LEU A 10 -50.55 55.35 -19.78
CA LEU A 10 -49.62 54.48 -19.08
C LEU A 10 -50.39 53.22 -18.64
N VAL A 11 -50.14 52.07 -19.27
CA VAL A 11 -50.72 50.78 -18.86
C VAL A 11 -49.82 50.18 -17.79
N ALA A 12 -50.25 50.22 -16.53
CA ALA A 12 -49.61 49.54 -15.41
C ALA A 12 -50.05 48.07 -15.38
N LEU A 13 -49.13 47.16 -15.72
CA LEU A 13 -49.31 45.72 -15.57
C LEU A 13 -49.01 45.33 -14.11
N ILE A 14 -50.06 45.18 -13.29
CA ILE A 14 -49.94 44.69 -11.91
C ILE A 14 -49.81 43.16 -11.96
N ALA A 15 -48.57 42.67 -11.83
CA ALA A 15 -48.31 41.24 -11.61
C ALA A 15 -48.67 40.90 -10.15
N PHE A 16 -49.71 40.10 -9.95
CA PHE A 16 -50.03 39.48 -8.66
C PHE A 16 -48.92 38.48 -8.30
N LEU A 17 -47.96 38.92 -7.47
CA LEU A 17 -47.05 38.04 -6.75
C LEU A 17 -47.85 37.34 -5.65
N ALA A 18 -48.37 36.16 -5.95
CA ALA A 18 -48.87 35.27 -4.91
C ALA A 18 -47.68 34.87 -4.01
N PRO A 19 -47.75 35.07 -2.68
CA PRO A 19 -46.71 34.58 -1.78
C PRO A 19 -46.71 33.05 -1.88
N ARG A 20 -45.63 32.48 -2.43
CA ARG A 20 -45.36 31.04 -2.28
C ARG A 20 -45.16 30.80 -0.79
N ALA A 21 -46.15 30.19 -0.14
CA ALA A 21 -45.95 29.63 1.18
C ALA A 21 -44.75 28.68 1.09
N ALA A 22 -43.68 29.00 1.82
CA ALA A 22 -42.53 28.12 1.93
C ALA A 22 -43.05 26.83 2.56
N VAL A 23 -43.00 25.73 1.80
CA VAL A 23 -43.25 24.40 2.35
C VAL A 23 -42.12 24.16 3.34
N THR A 24 -42.40 24.30 4.63
CA THR A 24 -41.50 23.86 5.69
C THR A 24 -41.50 22.34 5.64
N THR A 25 -40.50 21.76 5.01
CA THR A 25 -40.22 20.32 5.08
C THR A 25 -39.84 20.03 6.53
N THR A 26 -40.75 19.43 7.29
CA THR A 26 -40.46 18.96 8.65
C THR A 26 -39.42 17.84 8.53
N VAL A 27 -38.21 18.09 9.01
CA VAL A 27 -37.17 17.07 9.08
C VAL A 27 -37.49 16.14 10.26
N ILE A 28 -37.51 14.84 10.03
CA ILE A 28 -37.69 13.84 11.09
C ILE A 28 -36.30 13.56 11.67
N PRO A 29 -36.05 13.74 12.98
CA PRO A 29 -34.70 13.57 13.53
C PRO A 29 -34.15 12.13 13.42
N PRO A 30 -32.81 11.94 13.45
CA PRO A 30 -32.17 10.62 13.36
C PRO A 30 -32.71 9.57 14.33
N ALA A 31 -32.94 9.94 15.60
CA ALA A 31 -33.48 9.05 16.64
C ALA A 31 -34.91 8.57 16.35
N SER A 32 -35.63 9.22 15.43
CA SER A 32 -36.99 8.88 15.00
C SER A 32 -37.01 8.19 13.62
N GLN A 33 -35.89 7.60 13.19
CA GLN A 33 -35.75 6.90 11.90
C GLN A 33 -36.08 7.76 10.67
N GLY A 34 -35.77 9.07 10.72
CA GLY A 34 -35.90 9.89 9.52
C GLY A 34 -35.02 9.40 8.39
N GLN A 35 -35.45 9.62 7.16
CA GLN A 35 -34.76 9.14 5.97
C GLN A 35 -33.61 10.08 5.62
N VAL A 36 -32.43 9.54 5.35
CA VAL A 36 -31.37 10.27 4.64
C VAL A 36 -31.85 10.64 3.24
N ASP A 37 -31.39 11.76 2.70
CA ASP A 37 -31.63 12.06 1.29
C ASP A 37 -31.07 10.89 0.44
N PRO A 38 -31.78 10.49 -0.64
CA PRO A 38 -31.40 9.36 -1.48
C PRO A 38 -30.17 9.72 -2.32
N VAL A 39 -29.02 9.71 -1.67
CA VAL A 39 -27.70 9.70 -2.29
C VAL A 39 -27.17 8.29 -2.11
N ASP A 40 -26.45 7.77 -3.10
CA ASP A 40 -25.84 6.45 -2.99
C ASP A 40 -24.85 6.48 -1.82
N ASN A 41 -25.25 5.85 -0.71
CA ASN A 41 -24.68 6.04 0.63
C ASN A 41 -24.05 4.75 1.17
N SER A 42 -23.91 3.70 0.36
CA SER A 42 -23.35 2.42 0.80
C SER A 42 -22.06 2.09 0.07
N LEU A 43 -21.14 1.44 0.79
CA LEU A 43 -19.92 0.86 0.24
C LEU A 43 -20.23 -0.09 -0.94
N ASP A 44 -20.07 0.39 -2.16
CA ASP A 44 -20.13 -0.42 -3.38
C ASP A 44 -18.82 -1.22 -3.62
N LEU A 45 -18.91 -2.54 -3.48
CA LEU A 45 -17.79 -3.46 -3.75
C LEU A 45 -17.78 -4.01 -5.19
N SER A 46 -18.74 -3.60 -6.02
CA SER A 46 -18.86 -4.07 -7.40
C SER A 46 -17.61 -3.69 -8.20
N GLY A 47 -16.97 -4.67 -8.84
CA GLY A 47 -15.76 -4.44 -9.64
C GLY A 47 -14.49 -4.18 -8.83
N THR A 48 -14.53 -4.32 -7.50
CA THR A 48 -13.36 -4.16 -6.62
C THR A 48 -12.63 -5.49 -6.36
N THR A 49 -12.83 -6.51 -7.20
CA THR A 49 -12.08 -7.76 -7.11
C THR A 49 -10.72 -7.64 -7.79
N THR A 50 -9.78 -8.48 -7.39
CA THR A 50 -8.41 -8.48 -7.93
C THR A 50 -8.39 -8.62 -9.46
N ASP A 51 -7.85 -7.61 -10.14
CA ASP A 51 -7.67 -7.61 -11.60
C ASP A 51 -6.50 -8.52 -12.00
N THR A 52 -6.79 -9.81 -12.08
CA THR A 52 -5.78 -10.83 -12.36
C THR A 52 -5.33 -10.80 -13.82
N ASP A 53 -6.20 -10.40 -14.75
CA ASP A 53 -5.87 -10.30 -16.17
C ASP A 53 -4.87 -9.17 -16.43
N ALA A 54 -5.04 -8.01 -15.77
CA ALA A 54 -4.05 -6.93 -15.81
C ALA A 54 -2.70 -7.38 -15.22
N ILE A 55 -2.70 -8.13 -14.12
CA ILE A 55 -1.46 -8.67 -13.55
C ILE A 55 -0.77 -9.59 -14.56
N VAL A 56 -1.47 -10.62 -15.06
CA VAL A 56 -0.91 -11.61 -16.00
C VAL A 56 -0.34 -10.95 -17.25
N SER A 57 -1.10 -10.06 -17.88
CA SER A 57 -0.65 -9.32 -19.06
C SER A 57 0.59 -8.48 -18.78
N THR A 58 0.69 -7.86 -17.60
CA THR A 58 1.86 -7.07 -17.21
C THR A 58 3.08 -7.96 -16.92
N VAL A 59 2.89 -9.12 -16.30
CA VAL A 59 4.01 -10.07 -16.08
C VAL A 59 4.64 -10.48 -17.42
N SER A 60 3.83 -10.62 -18.48
CA SER A 60 4.33 -11.02 -19.80
C SER A 60 5.25 -9.99 -20.49
N VAL A 61 5.22 -8.72 -20.04
CA VAL A 61 5.97 -7.62 -20.67
C VAL A 61 7.01 -6.99 -19.76
N VAL A 62 6.97 -7.24 -18.45
CA VAL A 62 7.95 -6.68 -17.51
C VAL A 62 9.32 -7.36 -17.67
N SER A 63 10.38 -6.57 -17.69
CA SER A 63 11.76 -7.06 -17.63
C SER A 63 12.42 -6.61 -16.35
N GLN A 64 12.72 -7.56 -15.45
CA GLN A 64 13.40 -7.29 -14.16
C GLN A 64 14.76 -8.00 -14.05
N LYS A 65 15.30 -8.46 -15.17
CA LYS A 65 16.55 -9.23 -15.22
C LYS A 65 17.80 -8.35 -15.39
N SER A 66 17.66 -7.04 -15.20
CA SER A 66 18.77 -6.10 -15.31
C SER A 66 19.71 -6.25 -14.11
N GLY A 67 20.94 -6.66 -14.38
CA GLY A 67 22.03 -6.61 -13.41
C GLY A 67 22.69 -5.23 -13.34
N PRO A 68 23.87 -5.12 -12.71
CA PRO A 68 24.64 -3.89 -12.71
C PRO A 68 25.12 -3.58 -14.13
N THR A 69 25.41 -2.31 -14.41
CA THR A 69 26.10 -1.93 -15.64
C THR A 69 27.54 -2.43 -15.62
N ASP A 70 28.15 -2.61 -16.80
CA ASP A 70 29.51 -3.15 -16.93
C ASP A 70 30.56 -2.36 -16.14
N ASP A 71 30.33 -1.06 -15.91
CA ASP A 71 31.21 -0.14 -15.18
C ASP A 71 30.95 -0.04 -13.66
N THR A 72 29.92 -0.72 -13.15
CA THR A 72 29.64 -0.72 -11.71
C THR A 72 30.79 -1.40 -10.97
N PRO A 73 31.41 -0.80 -9.93
CA PRO A 73 32.47 -1.45 -9.17
C PRO A 73 31.97 -2.65 -8.35
N PRO A 74 32.83 -3.59 -7.93
CA PRO A 74 32.43 -4.67 -7.04
C PRO A 74 32.10 -4.15 -5.64
N ASN A 75 31.45 -5.01 -4.83
CA ASN A 75 31.16 -4.78 -3.41
C ASN A 75 30.28 -3.55 -3.13
N GLN A 76 29.42 -3.16 -4.07
CA GLN A 76 28.46 -2.08 -3.81
C GLN A 76 27.39 -2.54 -2.81
N PRO A 77 26.87 -1.64 -1.97
CA PRO A 77 25.72 -1.94 -1.15
C PRO A 77 24.53 -2.35 -2.02
N VAL A 78 23.65 -3.20 -1.48
CA VAL A 78 22.43 -3.62 -2.15
C VAL A 78 21.56 -2.39 -2.44
N PRO A 79 21.15 -2.16 -3.70
CA PRO A 79 20.30 -1.03 -4.04
C PRO A 79 18.92 -1.16 -3.36
N ALA A 80 18.26 -0.04 -3.12
CA ALA A 80 16.88 -0.06 -2.62
C ALA A 80 15.95 -0.74 -3.64
N THR A 81 14.97 -1.48 -3.15
CA THR A 81 13.93 -2.08 -3.99
C THR A 81 13.23 -1.01 -4.79
N VAL A 82 13.02 -1.28 -6.07
CA VAL A 82 12.31 -0.39 -6.97
C VAL A 82 11.06 -1.04 -7.54
N VAL A 83 10.10 -0.17 -7.81
CA VAL A 83 8.86 -0.50 -8.50
C VAL A 83 9.14 -0.54 -9.99
N THR A 84 8.77 -1.64 -10.65
CA THR A 84 8.96 -1.82 -12.09
C THR A 84 7.67 -1.64 -12.88
N ALA A 85 6.51 -1.83 -12.24
CA ALA A 85 5.21 -1.56 -12.84
C ALA A 85 4.20 -1.14 -11.75
N VAL A 86 3.20 -0.35 -12.14
CA VAL A 86 2.06 0.04 -11.31
C VAL A 86 0.80 -0.06 -12.16
N ASP A 87 -0.17 -0.86 -11.73
CA ASP A 87 -1.49 -0.99 -12.36
C ASP A 87 -1.42 -1.23 -13.88
N GLY A 88 -0.54 -2.15 -14.25
CA GLY A 88 -0.28 -2.55 -15.63
C GLY A 88 0.55 -1.59 -16.48
N ARG A 89 1.07 -0.51 -15.90
CA ARG A 89 1.97 0.42 -16.56
C ARG A 89 3.40 0.19 -16.10
N LEU A 90 4.31 -0.08 -17.03
CA LEU A 90 5.73 -0.19 -16.74
C LEU A 90 6.30 1.18 -16.35
N THR A 91 7.19 1.18 -15.36
CA THR A 91 8.08 2.30 -15.06
C THR A 91 9.34 2.20 -15.93
N GLU A 92 10.20 3.22 -15.90
CA GLU A 92 11.53 3.15 -16.54
C GLU A 92 12.34 1.92 -16.09
N ALA A 93 12.15 1.48 -14.85
CA ALA A 93 12.82 0.30 -14.31
C ALA A 93 12.30 -1.02 -14.91
N GLY A 94 11.04 -1.05 -15.36
CA GLY A 94 10.40 -2.24 -15.91
C GLY A 94 10.50 -2.36 -17.43
N SER A 95 10.84 -1.28 -18.14
CA SER A 95 10.99 -1.27 -19.60
C SER A 95 12.35 -1.78 -20.10
N GLY A 96 13.31 -2.02 -19.20
CA GLY A 96 14.63 -2.55 -19.56
C GLY A 96 15.59 -1.52 -20.17
N GLU A 97 15.26 -0.22 -20.17
CA GLU A 97 16.20 0.83 -20.56
C GLU A 97 17.14 1.16 -19.39
N THR A 98 18.43 0.99 -19.65
CA THR A 98 19.59 1.15 -18.75
C THR A 98 19.46 2.27 -17.73
N ARG A 99 19.53 1.92 -16.44
CA ARG A 99 19.69 2.85 -15.32
C ARG A 99 21.11 3.41 -15.26
N ARG A 100 21.24 4.73 -15.15
CA ARG A 100 22.45 5.42 -14.67
C ARG A 100 22.45 5.46 -13.15
N GLY A 101 23.46 4.86 -12.52
CA GLY A 101 23.60 4.80 -11.06
C GLY A 101 24.04 6.12 -10.41
N ILE A 102 23.53 6.37 -9.19
CA ILE A 102 23.93 7.45 -8.27
C ILE A 102 24.85 6.85 -7.20
N SER A 103 25.94 7.57 -6.88
CA SER A 103 27.00 7.16 -5.94
C SER A 103 26.63 7.41 -4.47
N MET A 104 26.82 6.41 -3.58
CA MET A 104 26.91 6.61 -2.13
C MET A 104 27.95 5.67 -1.47
N ARG A 105 28.55 6.17 -0.37
CA ARG A 105 29.72 5.65 0.35
C ARG A 105 29.42 4.43 1.23
N SER A 106 30.37 3.49 1.28
CA SER A 106 30.36 2.25 2.06
C SER A 106 31.24 2.33 3.33
N THR A 107 30.84 1.61 4.37
CA THR A 107 31.58 1.33 5.62
C THR A 107 31.76 -0.18 5.79
N SER A 108 32.98 -0.63 6.09
CA SER A 108 33.41 -2.04 6.19
C SER A 108 33.33 -2.60 7.61
N GLY A 109 32.88 -3.85 7.75
CA GLY A 109 32.92 -4.66 8.98
C GLY A 109 33.57 -6.04 8.74
N GLU A 110 34.18 -6.58 9.79
CA GLU A 110 35.10 -7.73 9.84
C GLU A 110 34.36 -9.07 10.08
N PHE A 111 34.75 -10.15 9.38
CA PHE A 111 34.09 -11.48 9.44
C PHE A 111 35.03 -12.61 9.90
N SER A 112 34.43 -13.64 10.53
CA SER A 112 35.06 -14.82 11.11
C SER A 112 34.61 -16.10 10.37
N LYS A 113 35.57 -16.95 10.00
CA LYS A 113 35.41 -18.17 9.18
C LYS A 113 34.66 -19.31 9.87
N ARG A 114 33.64 -19.87 9.20
CA ARG A 114 33.07 -21.22 9.40
C ARG A 114 32.83 -21.88 8.04
N THR A 115 33.05 -23.20 7.99
CA THR A 115 32.71 -24.10 6.88
C THR A 115 31.21 -24.10 6.58
N THR A 116 30.84 -24.10 5.30
CA THR A 116 29.56 -23.73 4.68
C THR A 116 28.40 -24.71 4.88
N SER A 117 28.04 -24.99 6.14
CA SER A 117 26.75 -25.60 6.48
C SER A 117 25.61 -24.59 6.21
N GLY A 118 24.78 -24.82 5.19
CA GLY A 118 23.61 -23.97 4.92
C GLY A 118 23.35 -23.62 3.46
N TYR A 119 24.14 -24.16 2.52
CA TYR A 119 23.91 -24.01 1.08
C TYR A 119 23.95 -25.36 0.37
N GLU A 120 23.17 -25.48 -0.70
CA GLU A 120 23.16 -26.63 -1.61
C GLU A 120 23.53 -26.20 -3.03
N LEU A 121 24.23 -27.09 -3.75
CA LEU A 121 24.57 -26.89 -5.15
C LEU A 121 23.33 -27.13 -6.01
N VAL A 122 22.87 -26.10 -6.72
CA VAL A 122 21.72 -26.17 -7.63
C VAL A 122 22.17 -26.61 -9.02
N PHE A 123 23.29 -26.08 -9.50
CA PHE A 123 23.92 -26.50 -10.75
C PHE A 123 25.43 -26.30 -10.71
N SER A 124 26.17 -27.18 -11.39
CA SER A 124 27.61 -27.09 -11.55
C SER A 124 28.00 -26.38 -12.85
N GLY A 125 29.16 -25.73 -12.83
CA GLY A 125 29.81 -25.23 -14.04
C GLY A 125 30.23 -26.33 -15.02
N THR A 126 30.43 -25.96 -16.27
CA THR A 126 30.76 -26.89 -17.37
C THR A 126 32.24 -27.26 -17.48
N GLY A 127 33.12 -26.63 -16.69
CA GLY A 127 34.58 -26.80 -16.76
C GLY A 127 35.33 -25.51 -17.07
N THR A 128 36.66 -25.63 -17.14
CA THR A 128 37.63 -24.54 -17.40
C THR A 128 38.57 -24.83 -18.57
N ASN A 129 38.29 -25.86 -19.38
CA ASN A 129 39.05 -26.10 -20.60
C ASN A 129 38.87 -24.93 -21.57
N SER A 130 39.83 -24.71 -22.47
CA SER A 130 39.80 -23.58 -23.41
C SER A 130 38.57 -23.54 -24.32
N GLY A 131 37.95 -24.70 -24.58
CA GLY A 131 36.71 -24.83 -25.34
C GLY A 131 35.43 -24.78 -24.49
N ASP A 132 35.53 -24.85 -23.16
CA ASP A 132 34.36 -24.83 -22.30
C ASP A 132 33.75 -23.43 -22.38
N ARG A 133 32.46 -23.36 -22.68
CA ARG A 133 31.68 -22.12 -22.66
C ARG A 133 30.49 -22.35 -21.76
N ASP A 134 30.27 -21.38 -20.90
CA ASP A 134 29.16 -21.40 -19.96
C ASP A 134 28.44 -20.05 -20.00
N ALA A 135 27.43 -19.89 -19.16
CA ALA A 135 26.74 -18.64 -18.97
C ALA A 135 26.46 -18.37 -17.48
N SER A 136 26.50 -17.10 -17.09
CA SER A 136 26.07 -16.68 -15.75
C SER A 136 24.55 -16.55 -15.71
N ILE A 137 24.02 -16.53 -14.49
CA ILE A 137 22.62 -16.21 -14.26
C ILE A 137 22.31 -14.81 -14.78
N GLN A 138 21.20 -14.71 -15.49
CA GLN A 138 20.52 -13.46 -15.83
C GLN A 138 19.09 -13.56 -15.27
N GLY A 139 18.98 -13.32 -13.96
CA GLY A 139 17.78 -13.52 -13.17
C GLY A 139 17.25 -12.23 -12.54
N THR A 140 16.05 -12.33 -11.97
CA THR A 140 15.43 -11.28 -11.15
C THR A 140 16.05 -11.20 -9.76
N ALA A 141 15.67 -10.22 -8.93
CA ALA A 141 16.14 -10.09 -7.55
C ALA A 141 17.67 -10.02 -7.38
N TYR A 142 18.40 -9.46 -8.35
CA TYR A 142 19.82 -9.18 -8.21
C TYR A 142 20.09 -8.27 -7.00
N LEU A 143 21.10 -8.60 -6.20
CA LEU A 143 21.47 -7.83 -5.00
C LEU A 143 22.75 -7.03 -5.21
N THR A 144 23.85 -7.73 -5.51
CA THR A 144 25.18 -7.15 -5.65
C THR A 144 26.15 -8.23 -6.16
N TYR A 145 27.41 -7.87 -6.38
CA TYR A 145 28.46 -8.83 -6.69
C TYR A 145 29.78 -8.47 -6.03
N LYS A 146 30.65 -9.47 -5.90
CA LYS A 146 32.02 -9.34 -5.40
C LYS A 146 32.99 -10.07 -6.31
N LEU A 147 34.22 -9.55 -6.40
CA LEU A 147 35.35 -10.28 -6.96
C LEU A 147 36.04 -11.07 -5.86
N LEU A 148 36.26 -12.35 -6.13
CA LEU A 148 36.93 -13.28 -5.22
C LEU A 148 38.36 -13.52 -5.68
N SER A 149 39.20 -14.10 -4.83
CA SER A 149 40.53 -14.54 -5.30
C SER A 149 40.36 -15.61 -6.39
N ASN A 150 40.96 -15.41 -7.56
CA ASN A 150 40.97 -16.41 -8.64
C ASN A 150 42.11 -17.44 -8.49
N ALA A 151 42.86 -17.44 -7.38
CA ALA A 151 43.86 -18.46 -7.09
C ALA A 151 43.24 -19.86 -7.01
N THR A 152 41.98 -19.93 -6.58
CA THR A 152 41.13 -21.12 -6.57
C THR A 152 39.71 -20.73 -6.91
N TYR A 153 38.86 -21.70 -7.27
CA TYR A 153 37.42 -21.46 -7.36
C TYR A 153 36.82 -21.35 -5.95
N ASP A 154 36.90 -20.14 -5.36
CA ASP A 154 36.63 -19.85 -3.94
C ASP A 154 35.12 -19.82 -3.61
N VAL A 155 34.51 -21.01 -3.56
CA VAL A 155 33.08 -21.17 -3.21
C VAL A 155 32.80 -20.66 -1.80
N ASP A 156 33.66 -20.98 -0.83
CA ASP A 156 33.44 -20.60 0.57
C ASP A 156 33.44 -19.07 0.75
N GLY A 157 34.36 -18.36 0.10
CA GLY A 157 34.37 -16.90 0.11
C GLY A 157 33.12 -16.27 -0.50
N CYS A 158 32.54 -16.90 -1.53
CA CYS A 158 31.28 -16.47 -2.13
C CYS A 158 30.08 -16.64 -1.18
N LEU A 159 29.99 -17.81 -0.53
CA LEU A 159 28.87 -18.13 0.36
C LEU A 159 28.95 -17.39 1.70
N GLU A 160 30.16 -17.11 2.19
CA GLU A 160 30.37 -16.20 3.33
C GLU A 160 29.90 -14.79 2.97
N PHE A 161 30.22 -14.30 1.76
CA PHE A 161 29.72 -13.02 1.28
C PHE A 161 28.19 -13.00 1.17
N CYS A 162 27.56 -14.03 0.59
CA CYS A 162 26.10 -14.15 0.56
C CYS A 162 25.50 -14.08 1.97
N SER A 163 26.06 -14.83 2.92
CA SER A 163 25.58 -14.86 4.30
C SER A 163 25.71 -13.51 5.03
N SER A 164 26.64 -12.65 4.60
CA SER A 164 26.80 -11.28 5.11
C SER A 164 25.78 -10.28 4.53
N VAL A 165 25.21 -10.57 3.36
CA VAL A 165 24.32 -9.67 2.63
C VAL A 165 22.88 -9.99 2.99
N LYS A 166 22.20 -9.02 3.63
CA LYS A 166 20.79 -9.17 4.03
C LYS A 166 19.92 -9.53 2.82
N GLY A 167 19.20 -10.64 2.94
CA GLY A 167 18.28 -11.14 1.92
C GLY A 167 18.93 -11.98 0.83
N CYS A 168 20.24 -12.24 0.86
CA CYS A 168 20.86 -13.18 -0.07
C CYS A 168 20.40 -14.60 0.23
N VAL A 169 19.86 -15.27 -0.79
CA VAL A 169 19.46 -16.68 -0.72
C VAL A 169 20.08 -17.51 -1.84
N PHE A 170 20.76 -16.87 -2.79
CA PHE A 170 21.40 -17.55 -3.90
C PHE A 170 22.67 -16.84 -4.35
N ALA A 171 23.68 -17.63 -4.68
CA ALA A 171 24.95 -17.15 -5.20
C ALA A 171 25.29 -17.85 -6.52
N ASN A 172 25.60 -17.08 -7.56
CA ASN A 172 26.19 -17.57 -8.80
C ASN A 172 27.66 -17.16 -8.86
N ILE A 173 28.54 -18.15 -8.87
CA ILE A 173 29.99 -17.98 -8.99
C ILE A 173 30.44 -18.42 -10.37
N TYR A 174 31.24 -17.61 -11.05
CA TYR A 174 31.69 -17.88 -12.42
C TYR A 174 32.96 -17.08 -12.75
N TYR A 175 33.71 -17.56 -13.73
CA TYR A 175 34.79 -16.78 -14.34
C TYR A 175 34.25 -15.95 -15.50
N GLU A 176 34.68 -14.70 -15.61
CA GLU A 176 34.43 -13.83 -16.75
C GLU A 176 35.75 -13.30 -17.31
N PHE A 177 36.15 -13.80 -18.47
CA PHE A 177 37.43 -13.50 -19.09
C PHE A 177 37.35 -12.33 -20.07
N ASN A 178 38.51 -11.74 -20.40
CA ASN A 178 38.69 -10.64 -21.35
C ASN A 178 37.89 -9.39 -20.96
N ASN A 179 37.79 -9.09 -19.67
CA ASN A 179 37.09 -7.92 -19.17
C ASN A 179 38.11 -6.95 -18.57
N GLU A 180 38.33 -5.83 -19.25
CA GLU A 180 39.37 -4.85 -18.89
C GLU A 180 39.22 -4.36 -17.45
N LEU A 181 37.98 -4.17 -17.00
CA LEU A 181 37.70 -3.67 -15.66
C LEU A 181 38.09 -4.68 -14.59
N LEU A 182 37.81 -5.97 -14.82
CA LEU A 182 38.15 -7.04 -13.88
C LEU A 182 39.64 -7.35 -13.86
N ASP A 183 40.24 -7.37 -15.04
CA ASP A 183 41.59 -7.86 -15.26
C ASP A 183 42.65 -6.78 -14.92
N PHE A 184 42.32 -5.50 -15.14
CA PHE A 184 43.31 -4.41 -15.03
C PHE A 184 42.91 -3.24 -14.13
N VAL A 185 41.62 -2.92 -14.01
CA VAL A 185 41.18 -1.67 -13.34
C VAL A 185 40.82 -1.88 -11.88
N PHE A 186 39.98 -2.87 -11.57
CA PHE A 186 39.58 -3.15 -10.19
C PHE A 186 40.75 -3.68 -9.37
N ASN A 187 40.79 -3.30 -8.09
CA ASN A 187 41.94 -3.55 -7.22
C ASN A 187 42.17 -5.05 -6.96
N GLU A 188 41.10 -5.84 -6.99
CA GLU A 188 41.13 -7.29 -6.82
C GLU A 188 41.84 -8.03 -7.97
N LYS A 189 41.86 -7.44 -9.18
CA LYS A 189 42.46 -8.03 -10.39
C LYS A 189 42.09 -9.49 -10.60
N SER A 190 40.79 -9.77 -10.48
CA SER A 190 40.25 -11.12 -10.52
C SER A 190 39.03 -11.18 -11.42
N ASN A 191 39.04 -12.21 -12.25
CA ASN A 191 37.94 -12.59 -13.13
C ASN A 191 36.93 -13.54 -12.47
N LEU A 192 37.12 -13.93 -11.20
CA LEU A 192 36.17 -14.77 -10.47
C LEU A 192 35.09 -13.91 -9.82
N LYS A 193 33.91 -13.87 -10.44
CA LYS A 193 32.74 -13.14 -9.94
C LYS A 193 31.88 -14.02 -9.05
N CYS A 194 31.36 -13.42 -7.97
CA CYS A 194 30.32 -13.95 -7.11
C CYS A 194 29.13 -12.97 -7.15
N ALA A 195 28.10 -13.32 -7.91
CA ALA A 195 26.86 -12.54 -8.02
C ALA A 195 25.80 -13.09 -7.05
N LEU A 196 25.17 -12.20 -6.30
CA LEU A 196 24.22 -12.54 -5.25
C LEU A 196 22.79 -12.15 -5.63
N TYR A 197 21.83 -12.98 -5.23
CA TYR A 197 20.41 -12.81 -5.55
C TYR A 197 19.54 -13.06 -4.31
N ALA A 198 18.40 -12.36 -4.27
CA ALA A 198 17.35 -12.51 -3.25
C ALA A 198 16.30 -13.57 -3.62
N ASP A 199 16.54 -14.35 -4.66
CA ASP A 199 15.74 -15.52 -5.02
C ASP A 199 16.62 -16.66 -5.55
N VAL A 200 16.06 -17.88 -5.55
CA VAL A 200 16.75 -19.07 -6.03
C VAL A 200 16.58 -19.20 -7.54
N HIS A 201 17.71 -19.32 -8.24
CA HIS A 201 17.75 -19.47 -9.70
C HIS A 201 18.20 -20.88 -10.11
N THR A 202 17.84 -21.26 -11.33
CA THR A 202 18.21 -22.58 -11.90
C THR A 202 19.13 -22.44 -13.11
N ALA A 203 19.67 -23.56 -13.59
CA ALA A 203 20.51 -23.58 -14.78
C ALA A 203 19.79 -23.06 -16.04
N ALA A 204 18.45 -23.06 -16.08
CA ALA A 204 17.67 -22.53 -17.20
C ALA A 204 17.85 -21.01 -17.38
N GLU A 205 18.30 -20.31 -16.34
CA GLU A 205 18.52 -18.86 -16.35
C GLU A 205 19.98 -18.49 -16.65
N LYS A 206 20.83 -19.47 -17.00
CA LYS A 206 22.20 -19.24 -17.48
C LYS A 206 22.18 -18.74 -18.92
N THR A 207 21.80 -17.48 -19.13
CA THR A 207 21.65 -16.88 -20.47
C THR A 207 22.66 -15.78 -20.78
N ASN A 208 23.42 -15.29 -19.80
CA ASN A 208 24.49 -14.35 -20.05
C ASN A 208 25.79 -15.09 -20.39
N SER A 209 26.17 -15.13 -21.66
CA SER A 209 27.42 -15.76 -22.12
C SER A 209 28.61 -14.80 -22.23
N GLY A 210 28.44 -13.52 -21.88
CA GLY A 210 29.36 -12.44 -22.26
C GLY A 210 29.13 -12.00 -23.71
N GLY A 211 30.20 -11.67 -24.43
CA GLY A 211 30.18 -11.27 -25.83
C GLY A 211 30.44 -9.78 -26.08
N GLN A 212 30.76 -9.02 -25.04
CA GLN A 212 31.15 -7.62 -25.15
C GLN A 212 32.62 -7.50 -25.56
N GLN A 213 32.95 -6.52 -26.40
CA GLN A 213 34.34 -6.12 -26.62
C GLN A 213 34.76 -5.15 -25.51
N SER A 214 35.31 -5.68 -24.42
CA SER A 214 35.76 -4.86 -23.28
C SER A 214 37.18 -4.33 -23.47
N GLU A 215 38.10 -5.17 -23.95
CA GLU A 215 39.48 -4.77 -24.23
C GLU A 215 39.68 -4.34 -25.70
N PRO A 216 40.67 -3.48 -26.03
CA PRO A 216 41.00 -3.16 -27.41
C PRO A 216 41.42 -4.38 -28.24
N SER A 217 41.09 -4.38 -29.54
CA SER A 217 41.59 -5.38 -30.50
C SER A 217 43.14 -5.46 -30.45
N PRO A 218 43.75 -6.67 -30.45
CA PRO A 218 43.23 -7.97 -30.87
C PRO A 218 42.64 -8.85 -29.77
N ALA A 219 42.35 -8.32 -28.57
CA ALA A 219 41.71 -9.10 -27.51
C ALA A 219 40.35 -9.67 -27.97
N GLY A 220 40.01 -10.86 -27.49
CA GLY A 220 38.73 -11.51 -27.78
C GLY A 220 37.56 -10.84 -27.06
N LEU A 221 36.33 -11.22 -27.43
CA LEU A 221 35.13 -10.83 -26.67
C LEU A 221 35.17 -11.45 -25.27
N THR A 222 34.47 -10.83 -24.33
CA THR A 222 34.24 -11.40 -23.00
C THR A 222 33.52 -12.75 -23.12
N TYR A 223 33.83 -13.68 -22.22
CA TYR A 223 33.10 -14.95 -22.16
C TYR A 223 33.08 -15.51 -20.75
N ILE A 224 32.08 -16.34 -20.47
CA ILE A 224 31.88 -16.95 -19.14
C ILE A 224 32.26 -18.43 -19.13
N GLN A 225 32.86 -18.87 -18.02
CA GLN A 225 33.19 -20.27 -17.75
C GLN A 225 32.87 -20.67 -16.31
N GLN A 226 32.74 -21.99 -16.10
CA GLN A 226 32.58 -22.60 -14.78
C GLN A 226 31.53 -21.87 -13.93
N SER A 227 30.30 -21.74 -14.43
CA SER A 227 29.23 -21.05 -13.72
C SER A 227 28.44 -22.02 -12.85
N SER A 228 28.62 -21.91 -11.53
CA SER A 228 27.95 -22.75 -10.54
C SER A 228 26.98 -21.93 -9.69
N GLY A 229 25.88 -22.55 -9.27
CA GLY A 229 24.80 -21.91 -8.51
C GLY A 229 24.59 -22.60 -7.18
N TYR A 230 24.49 -21.82 -6.12
CA TYR A 230 24.31 -22.30 -4.75
C TYR A 230 23.10 -21.61 -4.12
N ALA A 231 22.14 -22.38 -3.64
CA ALA A 231 20.97 -21.89 -2.93
C ALA A 231 21.14 -22.08 -1.42
N SER A 232 20.67 -21.14 -0.62
CA SER A 232 20.57 -21.34 0.82
C SER A 232 19.54 -22.43 1.10
N THR A 233 19.88 -23.37 1.99
CA THR A 233 18.96 -24.42 2.43
C THR A 233 17.88 -23.90 3.39
N THR A 234 18.02 -22.64 3.84
CA THR A 234 17.08 -21.98 4.77
C THR A 234 16.63 -20.65 4.19
N LEU A 235 15.36 -20.57 3.79
CA LEU A 235 14.76 -19.28 3.44
C LEU A 235 14.31 -18.61 4.74
N VAL A 236 14.88 -17.43 5.02
CA VAL A 236 14.49 -16.63 6.18
C VAL A 236 13.17 -15.93 5.84
N ASP A 237 12.17 -16.09 6.71
CA ASP A 237 10.94 -15.33 6.57
C ASP A 237 11.23 -13.82 6.71
N PRO A 238 10.70 -12.99 5.80
CA PRO A 238 10.91 -11.56 5.88
C PRO A 238 10.28 -10.99 7.16
N PRO A 239 10.91 -10.00 7.80
CA PRO A 239 10.33 -9.37 8.98
C PRO A 239 9.00 -8.69 8.60
N THR A 240 8.02 -8.79 9.50
CA THR A 240 6.78 -8.01 9.40
C THR A 240 7.12 -6.52 9.49
N PRO A 241 6.66 -5.68 8.53
CA PRO A 241 6.88 -4.25 8.58
C PRO A 241 6.25 -3.61 9.83
N ASP A 242 6.86 -2.53 10.30
CA ASP A 242 6.28 -1.73 11.36
C ASP A 242 4.89 -1.21 10.95
N GLY A 243 3.94 -1.22 11.88
CA GLY A 243 2.55 -0.87 11.60
C GLY A 243 1.75 -1.96 10.89
N TYR A 244 2.31 -3.15 10.66
CA TYR A 244 1.61 -4.28 10.03
C TYR A 244 1.62 -5.54 10.90
N GLU A 245 0.73 -6.48 10.56
CA GLU A 245 0.65 -7.83 11.10
C GLU A 245 0.56 -8.84 9.95
N LEU A 246 1.29 -9.94 10.06
CA LEU A 246 1.14 -11.08 9.17
C LEU A 246 -0.21 -11.74 9.44
N VAL A 247 -1.05 -11.84 8.40
CA VAL A 247 -2.36 -12.49 8.45
C VAL A 247 -2.25 -13.95 8.02
N PHE A 248 -1.52 -14.21 6.93
CA PHE A 248 -1.27 -15.57 6.45
C PHE A 248 0.02 -15.66 5.63
N GLY A 249 0.48 -16.90 5.44
CA GLY A 249 1.54 -17.25 4.51
C GLY A 249 2.82 -17.72 5.20
N PRO A 250 3.81 -18.20 4.43
CA PRO A 250 3.79 -18.34 2.97
C PRO A 250 2.75 -19.36 2.45
N SER A 251 2.15 -19.09 1.29
CA SER A 251 1.28 -20.02 0.55
C SER A 251 1.55 -19.98 -0.96
N ASN A 252 0.88 -20.83 -1.72
CA ASN A 252 0.93 -20.86 -3.20
C ASN A 252 -0.34 -20.25 -3.84
N GLY A 253 -1.00 -19.33 -3.14
CA GLY A 253 -2.19 -18.65 -3.64
C GLY A 253 -2.20 -17.18 -3.23
N ALA A 254 -2.47 -16.30 -4.19
CA ALA A 254 -2.66 -14.87 -3.98
C ALA A 254 -4.13 -14.57 -3.71
N ASN A 255 -4.39 -13.45 -3.03
CA ASN A 255 -5.76 -13.01 -2.76
C ASN A 255 -6.51 -12.68 -4.04
N ASN A 256 -7.73 -13.21 -4.16
CA ASN A 256 -8.78 -12.71 -5.02
C ASN A 256 -9.93 -12.27 -4.11
N ALA A 257 -9.91 -11.00 -3.71
CA ALA A 257 -10.76 -10.46 -2.65
C ALA A 257 -11.36 -9.11 -3.07
N PRO A 258 -12.51 -8.70 -2.49
CA PRO A 258 -13.05 -7.35 -2.69
C PRO A 258 -12.14 -6.29 -2.06
N GLY A 259 -12.37 -5.03 -2.44
CA GLY A 259 -11.61 -3.89 -1.96
C GLY A 259 -10.25 -3.72 -2.62
N TYR A 260 -10.03 -4.33 -3.79
CA TYR A 260 -8.80 -4.24 -4.57
C TYR A 260 -8.52 -2.80 -4.99
N MET A 261 -7.33 -2.34 -4.63
CA MET A 261 -6.82 -1.01 -4.93
C MET A 261 -5.77 -1.04 -6.03
N GLY A 262 -5.58 -2.13 -6.77
CA GLY A 262 -4.52 -2.25 -7.78
C GLY A 262 -3.26 -2.98 -7.29
N PHE A 263 -2.20 -2.93 -8.09
CA PHE A 263 -0.96 -3.66 -7.83
C PHE A 263 0.29 -2.90 -8.26
N ALA A 264 1.41 -3.31 -7.71
CA ALA A 264 2.74 -2.94 -8.16
C ALA A 264 3.64 -4.17 -8.33
N PHE A 265 4.60 -4.08 -9.24
CA PHE A 265 5.70 -5.03 -9.34
C PHE A 265 6.95 -4.47 -8.69
N LEU A 266 7.60 -5.29 -7.88
CA LEU A 266 8.86 -5.00 -7.22
C LEU A 266 9.96 -5.84 -7.88
N GLU A 267 11.19 -5.34 -7.95
CA GLU A 267 12.33 -6.09 -8.53
C GLU A 267 12.79 -7.29 -7.67
N LYS A 268 12.42 -7.29 -6.38
CA LYS A 268 12.73 -8.33 -5.40
C LYS A 268 11.60 -8.49 -4.39
N TYR A 269 11.57 -9.64 -3.71
CA TYR A 269 10.61 -9.91 -2.65
C TYR A 269 10.90 -9.04 -1.42
N ASP A 270 10.33 -7.84 -1.38
CA ASP A 270 10.52 -6.87 -0.29
C ASP A 270 9.19 -6.45 0.32
N VAL A 271 8.90 -7.01 1.50
CA VAL A 271 7.67 -6.75 2.25
C VAL A 271 7.61 -5.31 2.75
N ASN A 272 8.75 -4.68 3.08
CA ASN A 272 8.77 -3.28 3.50
C ASN A 272 8.50 -2.35 2.32
N ALA A 273 9.04 -2.63 1.13
CA ALA A 273 8.71 -1.86 -0.05
C ALA A 273 7.20 -1.95 -0.38
N CYS A 274 6.61 -3.14 -0.26
CA CYS A 274 5.17 -3.30 -0.47
C CYS A 274 4.32 -2.59 0.60
N SER A 275 4.74 -2.59 1.87
CA SER A 275 4.04 -1.84 2.92
C SER A 275 4.10 -0.32 2.68
N GLN A 276 5.24 0.20 2.21
CA GLN A 276 5.37 1.61 1.84
C GLN A 276 4.46 1.98 0.67
N LEU A 277 4.28 1.08 -0.30
CA LEU A 277 3.31 1.28 -1.39
C LEU A 277 1.88 1.32 -0.86
N CYS A 278 1.52 0.44 0.08
CA CYS A 278 0.20 0.49 0.71
C CYS A 278 0.02 1.79 1.52
N ASN A 279 1.01 2.20 2.34
CA ASN A 279 0.97 3.44 3.11
C ASN A 279 0.76 4.70 2.25
N THR A 280 1.32 4.70 1.03
CA THR A 280 1.30 5.85 0.10
C THR A 280 0.27 5.71 -1.03
N ARG A 281 -0.48 4.60 -1.07
CA ARG A 281 -1.55 4.41 -2.05
C ARG A 281 -2.63 5.46 -1.83
N ASN A 282 -3.03 6.12 -2.91
CA ASN A 282 -4.19 7.02 -2.85
C ASN A 282 -5.40 6.26 -2.31
N ALA A 283 -6.16 6.91 -1.43
CA ALA A 283 -7.39 6.35 -0.92
C ALA A 283 -8.36 6.07 -2.07
N ASP A 284 -9.03 4.94 -1.99
CA ASP A 284 -10.20 4.67 -2.80
C ASP A 284 -11.33 5.62 -2.33
N PRO A 285 -12.04 6.30 -3.24
CA PRO A 285 -13.07 7.27 -2.85
C PRO A 285 -14.24 6.64 -2.09
N ASN A 286 -14.43 5.33 -2.23
CA ASN A 286 -15.50 4.56 -1.59
C ASN A 286 -14.98 3.66 -0.47
N GLY A 287 -13.78 3.08 -0.63
CA GLY A 287 -13.21 2.15 0.35
C GLY A 287 -12.20 2.76 1.34
N GLY A 288 -11.68 3.94 1.04
CA GLY A 288 -10.72 4.66 1.87
C GLY A 288 -9.28 4.21 1.69
N ALA A 289 -8.47 4.34 2.74
CA ALA A 289 -7.04 4.05 2.69
C ALA A 289 -6.74 2.55 2.52
N CYS A 290 -5.53 2.24 2.04
CA CYS A 290 -5.05 0.85 2.01
C CYS A 290 -4.90 0.31 3.44
N GLN A 291 -5.60 -0.80 3.70
CA GLN A 291 -5.63 -1.49 5.00
C GLN A 291 -4.91 -2.84 4.94
N TYR A 292 -4.64 -3.35 3.75
CA TYR A 292 -4.11 -4.69 3.56
C TYR A 292 -3.31 -4.79 2.27
N PHE A 293 -2.27 -5.62 2.28
CA PHE A 293 -1.58 -6.02 1.06
C PHE A 293 -1.24 -7.50 1.05
N ASN A 294 -1.18 -8.06 -0.16
CA ASN A 294 -0.70 -9.39 -0.44
C ASN A 294 0.52 -9.31 -1.35
N ILE A 295 1.66 -9.80 -0.86
CA ILE A 295 2.90 -9.88 -1.62
C ILE A 295 3.21 -11.32 -2.00
N TRP A 296 3.50 -11.57 -3.27
CA TRP A 296 3.74 -12.91 -3.80
C TRP A 296 4.73 -12.91 -4.96
N ARG A 297 5.35 -14.07 -5.20
CA ARG A 297 6.30 -14.28 -6.30
C ARG A 297 5.59 -14.90 -7.50
N ALA A 298 5.76 -14.26 -8.65
CA ALA A 298 5.31 -14.73 -9.96
C ALA A 298 6.40 -15.60 -10.61
N LEU A 299 6.06 -16.85 -10.91
CA LEU A 299 6.88 -17.72 -11.75
C LEU A 299 6.23 -17.80 -13.13
N VAL A 300 6.99 -17.61 -14.20
CA VAL A 300 6.54 -17.92 -15.58
C VAL A 300 7.37 -19.07 -16.07
N ASN A 301 6.74 -20.19 -16.43
CA ASN A 301 7.45 -21.40 -16.84
C ASN A 301 8.46 -21.90 -15.79
N GLY A 302 8.09 -21.76 -14.51
CA GLY A 302 8.95 -22.13 -13.37
C GLY A 302 10.10 -21.15 -13.09
N ILE A 303 10.20 -20.04 -13.82
CA ILE A 303 11.27 -19.03 -13.66
C ILE A 303 10.73 -17.80 -12.91
N PRO A 304 11.35 -17.38 -11.79
CA PRO A 304 10.98 -16.14 -11.10
C PRO A 304 11.05 -14.92 -12.04
N THR A 305 9.90 -14.29 -12.25
CA THR A 305 9.75 -13.21 -13.25
C THR A 305 9.45 -11.87 -12.60
N THR A 306 8.67 -11.84 -11.51
CA THR A 306 8.39 -10.61 -10.75
C THR A 306 7.86 -10.92 -9.35
N TYR A 307 7.74 -9.87 -8.54
CA TYR A 307 7.15 -9.88 -7.21
C TYR A 307 5.99 -8.91 -7.18
N THR A 308 4.79 -9.43 -6.99
CA THR A 308 3.55 -8.65 -7.04
C THR A 308 3.14 -8.21 -5.65
N CYS A 309 2.89 -6.92 -5.50
CA CYS A 309 2.29 -6.28 -4.33
C CYS A 309 0.86 -5.87 -4.68
N SER A 310 -0.13 -6.67 -4.29
CA SER A 310 -1.56 -6.35 -4.46
C SER A 310 -2.09 -5.66 -3.22
N MET A 311 -2.76 -4.52 -3.36
CA MET A 311 -3.19 -3.66 -2.25
C MET A 311 -4.72 -3.64 -2.15
N TYR A 312 -5.24 -3.51 -0.93
CA TYR A 312 -6.68 -3.56 -0.66
C TYR A 312 -7.07 -2.58 0.46
N PHE A 313 -8.26 -1.96 0.32
CA PHE A 313 -8.87 -1.16 1.38
C PHE A 313 -9.70 -2.01 2.35
N LEU A 314 -10.03 -3.25 1.98
CA LEU A 314 -10.59 -4.25 2.89
C LEU A 314 -9.51 -5.25 3.32
N VAL A 315 -9.56 -5.66 4.59
CA VAL A 315 -8.66 -6.70 5.09
C VAL A 315 -9.11 -8.06 4.58
N ALA A 316 -8.20 -8.76 3.88
CA ALA A 316 -8.39 -10.13 3.42
C ALA A 316 -7.58 -11.13 4.27
N ASP A 317 -7.87 -12.42 4.12
CA ASP A 317 -7.18 -13.51 4.80
C ASP A 317 -6.85 -14.68 3.84
N GLY A 318 -6.30 -15.75 4.40
CA GLY A 318 -5.90 -16.94 3.64
C GLY A 318 -7.05 -17.68 2.95
N SER A 319 -8.31 -17.46 3.33
CA SER A 319 -9.47 -18.09 2.69
C SER A 319 -9.74 -17.55 1.29
N THR A 320 -9.35 -16.30 1.03
CA THR A 320 -9.47 -15.64 -0.29
C THR A 320 -8.21 -15.80 -1.14
N ALA A 321 -7.18 -16.50 -0.63
CA ALA A 321 -5.90 -16.75 -1.31
C ALA A 321 -6.03 -17.86 -2.38
N VAL A 322 -6.99 -17.71 -3.29
CA VAL A 322 -7.41 -18.74 -4.26
C VAL A 322 -6.81 -18.56 -5.65
N ASN A 323 -6.13 -17.45 -5.92
CA ASN A 323 -5.45 -17.24 -7.19
C ASN A 323 -4.10 -17.95 -7.20
N THR A 324 -4.01 -19.12 -7.83
CA THR A 324 -2.78 -19.91 -7.92
C THR A 324 -1.98 -19.64 -9.21
N GLY A 325 -2.47 -18.77 -10.09
CA GLY A 325 -1.89 -18.43 -11.40
C GLY A 325 -2.78 -18.83 -12.59
N GLN A 326 -2.33 -18.46 -13.80
CA GLN A 326 -3.04 -18.68 -15.07
C GLN A 326 -2.03 -19.04 -16.17
N GLY A 327 -2.31 -20.09 -16.94
CA GLY A 327 -1.40 -20.56 -17.99
C GLY A 327 -0.04 -20.96 -17.41
N ASP A 328 1.02 -20.31 -17.91
CA ASP A 328 2.39 -20.54 -17.44
C ASP A 328 2.74 -19.77 -16.16
N LEU A 329 1.88 -18.83 -15.73
CA LEU A 329 2.05 -18.08 -14.50
C LEU A 329 1.67 -18.94 -13.30
N GLN A 330 2.55 -18.99 -12.29
CA GLN A 330 2.28 -19.63 -11.00
C GLN A 330 2.57 -18.65 -9.86
N VAL A 331 1.71 -18.69 -8.83
CA VAL A 331 1.87 -17.92 -7.60
C VAL A 331 2.61 -18.74 -6.56
N THR A 332 3.67 -18.18 -5.97
CA THR A 332 4.40 -18.80 -4.85
C THR A 332 4.77 -17.77 -3.80
N PHE A 333 5.14 -18.23 -2.60
CA PHE A 333 5.56 -17.37 -1.48
C PHE A 333 4.57 -16.23 -1.19
N SER A 334 3.28 -16.49 -1.33
CA SER A 334 2.24 -15.50 -1.06
C SER A 334 2.08 -15.26 0.44
N ARG A 335 2.11 -14.00 0.85
CA ARG A 335 1.91 -13.58 2.24
C ARG A 335 0.96 -12.39 2.30
N GLY A 336 0.06 -12.41 3.27
CA GLY A 336 -0.93 -11.38 3.51
C GLY A 336 -0.60 -10.57 4.76
N TYR A 337 -0.63 -9.25 4.67
CA TYR A 337 -0.34 -8.34 5.78
C TYR A 337 -1.46 -7.32 5.94
N ARG A 338 -1.98 -7.17 7.17
CA ARG A 338 -2.95 -6.12 7.50
C ARG A 338 -2.25 -4.98 8.23
N ARG A 339 -2.66 -3.76 7.94
CA ARG A 339 -2.24 -2.56 8.65
C ARG A 339 -2.89 -2.57 10.04
N LYS A 340 -2.12 -2.24 11.06
CA LYS A 340 -2.59 -2.14 12.46
C LYS A 340 -3.45 -0.89 12.59
N ASN A 341 -4.76 -1.06 12.74
CA ASN A 341 -5.64 0.02 13.17
C ASN A 341 -5.53 0.20 14.68
N PHE A 342 -5.17 1.41 15.11
CA PHE A 342 -5.04 1.77 16.52
C PHE A 342 -6.39 2.19 17.14
N VAL A 343 -7.39 2.47 16.31
CA VAL A 343 -8.78 2.66 16.73
C VAL A 343 -9.46 1.30 16.76
N PHE A 344 -10.06 0.98 17.89
CA PHE A 344 -10.86 -0.23 18.03
C PHE A 344 -12.30 0.08 17.59
N ASP A 345 -12.85 -0.79 16.73
CA ASP A 345 -14.27 -0.73 16.34
C ASP A 345 -14.68 0.63 15.73
N GLY A 346 -13.87 1.15 14.80
CA GLY A 346 -14.10 2.44 14.16
C GLY A 346 -15.29 2.51 13.20
N GLY A 347 -15.85 1.36 12.82
CA GLY A 347 -17.14 1.25 12.11
C GLY A 347 -18.33 1.02 13.04
N PHE A 348 -18.11 1.04 14.36
CA PHE A 348 -19.16 0.96 15.39
C PHE A 348 -19.99 -0.34 15.43
N GLU A 349 -19.59 -1.38 14.70
CA GLU A 349 -20.26 -2.68 14.61
C GLU A 349 -20.30 -3.45 15.95
N GLY A 350 -19.45 -3.11 16.92
CA GLY A 350 -19.50 -3.70 18.26
C GLY A 350 -20.74 -3.32 19.06
N TYR A 351 -21.50 -2.29 18.67
CA TYR A 351 -22.77 -1.94 19.31
C TYR A 351 -23.89 -2.85 18.82
N THR A 352 -24.21 -3.89 19.61
CA THR A 352 -25.13 -4.98 19.22
C THR A 352 -26.36 -5.07 20.12
N ALA A 353 -26.84 -3.94 20.65
CA ALA A 353 -27.98 -3.93 21.57
C ALA A 353 -29.33 -4.25 20.90
N CYS A 354 -29.38 -4.22 19.56
CA CYS A 354 -30.56 -4.53 18.75
C CYS A 354 -30.15 -5.18 17.42
N SER A 355 -31.13 -5.54 16.60
CA SER A 355 -30.92 -6.19 15.29
C SER A 355 -31.29 -5.32 14.07
N ASP A 356 -31.84 -4.13 14.28
CA ASP A 356 -32.34 -3.29 13.19
C ASP A 356 -32.06 -1.81 13.45
N PHE A 357 -32.74 -1.21 14.44
CA PHE A 357 -32.55 0.19 14.81
C PHE A 357 -32.43 0.35 16.33
N CYS A 358 -31.31 0.90 16.76
CA CYS A 358 -31.11 1.43 18.10
C CYS A 358 -29.94 2.41 18.08
N PHE A 359 -29.84 3.18 19.16
CA PHE A 359 -28.71 4.07 19.37
C PHE A 359 -28.43 4.24 20.86
N THR A 360 -27.23 4.69 21.17
CA THR A 360 -26.76 4.96 22.53
C THR A 360 -25.83 6.17 22.52
N SER A 361 -25.73 6.90 23.63
CA SER A 361 -24.67 7.91 23.78
C SER A 361 -23.30 7.26 23.93
N SER A 362 -23.19 6.03 24.44
CA SER A 362 -21.91 5.36 24.68
C SER A 362 -22.05 3.84 24.77
N TYR A 363 -20.97 3.12 24.48
CA TYR A 363 -20.82 1.69 24.76
C TYR A 363 -19.36 1.36 25.09
N ALA A 364 -18.98 0.09 25.08
CA ALA A 364 -17.65 -0.36 25.53
C ALA A 364 -16.48 0.32 24.79
N ASN A 365 -16.66 0.69 23.52
CA ASN A 365 -15.56 1.14 22.65
C ASN A 365 -15.58 2.65 22.39
N TRP A 366 -16.73 3.31 22.51
CA TRP A 366 -16.92 4.72 22.18
C TRP A 366 -17.80 5.46 23.18
N ILE A 367 -17.47 6.73 23.37
CA ILE A 367 -18.16 7.65 24.27
C ILE A 367 -18.58 8.89 23.48
N GLY A 368 -19.88 9.13 23.42
CA GLY A 368 -20.50 10.39 23.01
C GLY A 368 -20.72 11.29 24.22
N ILE A 369 -20.40 12.57 24.05
CA ILE A 369 -20.41 13.60 25.09
C ILE A 369 -21.27 14.77 24.60
N SER A 370 -22.21 15.18 25.45
CA SER A 370 -23.03 16.38 25.30
C SER A 370 -22.62 17.42 26.33
N VAL A 371 -22.61 18.69 25.93
CA VAL A 371 -22.29 19.80 26.83
C VAL A 371 -23.58 20.35 27.43
N ASP A 372 -23.68 20.43 28.76
CA ASP A 372 -24.86 20.98 29.44
C ASP A 372 -25.23 22.37 28.86
N PRO A 373 -26.49 22.59 28.44
CA PRO A 373 -27.70 21.79 28.69
C PRO A 373 -28.08 20.76 27.60
N GLY A 374 -27.18 20.43 26.68
CA GLY A 374 -27.44 19.55 25.54
C GLY A 374 -27.70 18.08 25.92
N ASP A 375 -28.43 17.38 25.04
CA ASP A 375 -28.81 15.98 25.20
C ASP A 375 -28.62 15.19 23.90
N LEU A 376 -27.86 14.09 23.98
CA LEU A 376 -27.56 13.18 22.86
C LEU A 376 -26.92 13.86 21.64
N ASP A 377 -26.13 14.91 21.87
CA ASP A 377 -25.35 15.63 20.85
C ASP A 377 -24.28 14.79 20.16
N ALA A 378 -23.89 13.65 20.75
CA ALA A 378 -23.07 12.65 20.11
C ALA A 378 -23.59 11.27 20.47
N SER A 379 -23.91 10.47 19.44
CA SER A 379 -24.56 9.17 19.61
C SER A 379 -23.98 8.15 18.64
N ILE A 380 -24.10 6.86 18.98
CA ILE A 380 -23.74 5.73 18.14
C ILE A 380 -25.03 5.05 17.71
N PHE A 381 -25.23 4.88 16.42
CA PHE A 381 -26.39 4.22 15.82
C PHE A 381 -26.00 2.85 15.31
N PHE A 382 -26.91 1.88 15.48
CA PHE A 382 -26.94 0.64 14.72
C PHE A 382 -28.15 0.75 13.79
N PHE A 383 -27.92 1.21 12.56
CA PHE A 383 -28.90 1.35 11.49
C PHE A 383 -28.20 1.49 10.13
N ALA A 384 -28.24 0.44 9.30
CA ALA A 384 -27.53 0.39 8.01
C ALA A 384 -27.79 1.59 7.07
N PRO A 385 -29.00 2.17 6.97
CA PRO A 385 -29.21 3.36 6.14
C PRO A 385 -28.43 4.61 6.56
N TYR A 386 -27.87 4.65 7.77
CA TYR A 386 -27.01 5.74 8.26
C TYR A 386 -25.53 5.40 8.20
N ALA A 387 -25.17 4.16 7.90
CA ALA A 387 -23.78 3.70 7.87
C ALA A 387 -23.19 3.86 6.47
N HIS A 388 -21.88 4.01 6.40
CA HIS A 388 -21.11 3.89 5.17
C HIS A 388 -20.91 2.41 4.82
N ALA A 389 -20.55 1.61 5.82
CA ALA A 389 -20.41 0.17 5.72
C ALA A 389 -21.08 -0.51 6.93
N GLY A 390 -21.68 -1.68 6.71
CA GLY A 390 -22.31 -2.45 7.80
C GLY A 390 -23.59 -1.80 8.33
N HIS A 391 -23.69 -1.68 9.66
CA HIS A 391 -24.85 -1.15 10.38
C HIS A 391 -24.49 0.00 11.32
N GLY A 392 -23.23 0.09 11.75
CA GLY A 392 -22.78 1.07 12.73
C GLY A 392 -22.49 2.43 12.10
N SER A 393 -22.82 3.51 12.81
CA SER A 393 -22.32 4.86 12.50
C SER A 393 -22.35 5.72 13.74
N ALA A 394 -21.54 6.77 13.77
CA ALA A 394 -21.66 7.80 14.79
C ALA A 394 -22.35 9.04 14.23
N LEU A 395 -23.15 9.68 15.09
CA LEU A 395 -23.83 10.93 14.85
C LEU A 395 -23.21 12.03 15.72
N LEU A 396 -23.00 13.19 15.13
CA LEU A 396 -22.72 14.46 15.80
C LEU A 396 -23.88 15.44 15.54
N GLY A 397 -24.40 16.05 16.61
CA GLY A 397 -25.63 16.85 16.71
C GLY A 397 -26.75 16.11 17.46
N SER A 398 -27.62 16.86 18.16
CA SER A 398 -28.71 16.30 18.97
C SER A 398 -29.56 15.27 18.20
N ALA A 399 -29.56 14.02 18.65
CA ALA A 399 -30.24 12.91 17.96
C ALA A 399 -31.77 13.11 17.84
N PHE A 400 -32.36 13.88 18.74
CA PHE A 400 -33.79 14.20 18.80
C PHE A 400 -34.13 15.61 18.30
N ASP A 401 -33.16 16.37 17.78
CA ASP A 401 -33.35 17.79 17.40
C ASP A 401 -33.86 18.66 18.58
N GLN A 402 -33.39 18.38 19.81
CA GLN A 402 -33.83 19.12 21.00
C GLN A 402 -33.11 20.46 21.13
N ASP A 403 -31.88 20.53 20.63
CA ASP A 403 -31.03 21.72 20.67
C ASP A 403 -30.03 21.74 19.50
N GLY A 404 -29.38 22.90 19.32
CA GLY A 404 -28.41 23.14 18.25
C GLY A 404 -26.96 23.10 18.72
N LEU A 405 -26.66 22.36 19.80
CA LEU A 405 -25.31 22.25 20.36
C LEU A 405 -24.50 21.14 19.64
N PRO A 406 -23.18 21.31 19.53
CA PRO A 406 -22.29 20.29 19.00
C PRO A 406 -21.93 19.24 20.06
N GLY A 407 -21.81 18.00 19.63
CA GLY A 407 -21.34 16.89 20.48
C GLY A 407 -19.88 16.57 20.28
N THR A 408 -19.35 15.72 21.17
CA THR A 408 -18.00 15.16 21.03
C THR A 408 -18.04 13.64 21.08
N LEU A 409 -17.44 12.98 20.09
CA LEU A 409 -17.24 11.55 20.03
C LEU A 409 -15.76 11.21 20.27
N THR A 410 -15.47 10.26 21.15
CA THR A 410 -14.10 9.78 21.44
C THR A 410 -14.09 8.28 21.68
N PRO A 411 -13.02 7.56 21.31
CA PRO A 411 -12.81 6.19 21.79
C PRO A 411 -12.82 6.15 23.31
N ALA A 412 -13.33 5.07 23.89
CA ALA A 412 -13.49 4.89 25.33
C ALA A 412 -12.15 4.71 26.08
N SER A 413 -11.05 4.47 25.35
CA SER A 413 -9.71 4.37 25.89
C SER A 413 -8.72 5.08 24.96
N PRO A 414 -7.64 5.67 25.50
CA PRO A 414 -6.58 6.23 24.67
C PRO A 414 -6.00 5.20 23.70
N LEU A 415 -5.61 5.67 22.51
CA LEU A 415 -5.01 4.86 21.46
C LEU A 415 -3.61 4.42 21.88
N LYS A 416 -3.23 3.17 21.64
CA LYS A 416 -1.92 2.61 22.02
C LYS A 416 -0.77 3.07 21.10
N THR A 417 -0.68 4.37 20.85
CA THR A 417 0.35 5.03 20.03
C THR A 417 1.70 5.10 20.75
N VAL A 418 2.77 5.31 19.98
CA VAL A 418 4.14 5.45 20.48
C VAL A 418 4.61 6.89 20.28
N ALA A 419 5.16 7.49 21.35
CA ALA A 419 5.64 8.86 21.31
C ALA A 419 6.68 9.10 20.20
N GLY A 420 6.53 10.21 19.48
CA GLY A 420 7.42 10.62 18.40
C GLY A 420 7.16 9.96 17.04
N GLN A 421 6.27 8.97 16.98
CA GLN A 421 5.89 8.34 15.72
C GLN A 421 4.80 9.14 14.99
N HIS A 422 4.77 8.98 13.67
CA HIS A 422 3.77 9.58 12.79
C HIS A 422 2.61 8.63 12.55
N TYR A 423 1.39 9.17 12.59
CA TYR A 423 0.17 8.44 12.35
C TYR A 423 -0.74 9.21 11.39
N THR A 424 -1.54 8.49 10.62
CA THR A 424 -2.63 9.05 9.82
C THR A 424 -3.97 8.66 10.43
N ILE A 425 -4.80 9.65 10.72
CA ILE A 425 -6.22 9.49 11.08
C ILE A 425 -7.02 9.48 9.78
N THR A 426 -7.84 8.46 9.55
CA THR A 426 -8.74 8.39 8.41
C THR A 426 -10.16 8.09 8.84
N PHE A 427 -11.16 8.58 8.11
CA PHE A 427 -12.57 8.29 8.37
C PHE A 427 -13.42 8.71 7.17
N PHE A 428 -14.65 8.21 7.11
CA PHE A 428 -15.69 8.71 6.22
C PHE A 428 -16.61 9.67 6.98
N HIS A 429 -17.05 10.73 6.30
CA HIS A 429 -18.05 11.67 6.83
C HIS A 429 -19.18 11.93 5.84
N ALA A 430 -20.41 12.04 6.35
CA ALA A 430 -21.59 12.44 5.58
C ALA A 430 -22.46 13.48 6.31
N SER A 431 -23.18 14.27 5.52
CA SER A 431 -24.09 15.36 5.91
C SER A 431 -25.19 15.53 4.85
N VAL A 432 -25.94 14.45 4.63
CA VAL A 432 -27.02 14.37 3.61
C VAL A 432 -28.38 14.10 4.24
N TYR A 433 -28.65 14.68 5.40
CA TYR A 433 -29.85 14.35 6.17
C TYR A 433 -30.95 15.40 6.02
N SER A 434 -30.64 16.65 6.30
CA SER A 434 -31.63 17.74 6.36
C SER A 434 -31.79 18.53 5.06
N GLY A 435 -31.12 18.11 4.00
CA GLY A 435 -31.06 18.83 2.74
C GLY A 435 -30.11 20.02 2.74
N ARG A 436 -29.81 20.52 1.53
CA ARG A 436 -28.72 21.46 1.24
C ARG A 436 -28.70 22.74 2.10
N THR A 437 -29.87 23.29 2.40
CA THR A 437 -29.98 24.57 3.12
C THR A 437 -29.64 24.40 4.60
N LEU A 438 -30.14 23.33 5.22
CA LEU A 438 -29.97 23.09 6.65
C LEU A 438 -28.58 22.54 6.94
N GLU A 439 -28.04 21.70 6.06
CA GLU A 439 -26.70 21.12 6.18
C GLU A 439 -25.56 22.09 5.85
N ALA A 440 -25.83 23.29 5.30
CA ALA A 440 -24.81 24.31 5.02
C ALA A 440 -23.93 24.68 6.23
N ALA A 441 -24.45 24.36 7.42
CA ALA A 441 -23.89 24.62 8.73
C ALA A 441 -23.09 23.43 9.32
N ALA A 442 -23.02 22.29 8.63
CA ALA A 442 -22.35 21.07 9.08
C ALA A 442 -20.83 21.26 9.19
N PHE A 443 -20.25 20.76 10.27
CA PHE A 443 -18.81 20.83 10.52
C PHE A 443 -18.37 19.70 11.44
N VAL A 444 -17.10 19.31 11.32
CA VAL A 444 -16.41 18.41 12.24
C VAL A 444 -15.00 18.92 12.49
N GLN A 445 -14.65 19.07 13.76
CA GLN A 445 -13.30 19.31 14.24
C GLN A 445 -12.67 17.97 14.61
N ILE A 446 -11.45 17.73 14.14
CA ILE A 446 -10.66 16.55 14.47
C ILE A 446 -9.69 16.96 15.56
N LEU A 447 -9.77 16.33 16.72
CA LEU A 447 -8.97 16.65 17.89
C LEU A 447 -7.95 15.55 18.18
N TRP A 448 -6.71 15.95 18.44
CA TRP A 448 -5.62 15.10 18.89
C TRP A 448 -5.08 15.62 20.22
N ASN A 449 -5.32 14.86 21.28
CA ASN A 449 -5.04 15.26 22.68
C ASN A 449 -5.67 16.62 23.03
N GLY A 450 -6.92 16.83 22.62
CA GLY A 450 -7.67 18.07 22.83
C GLY A 450 -7.27 19.26 21.96
N ASN A 451 -6.26 19.11 21.09
CA ASN A 451 -5.89 20.17 20.13
C ASN A 451 -6.56 19.91 18.78
N ILE A 452 -7.12 20.95 18.17
CA ILE A 452 -7.70 20.85 16.83
C ILE A 452 -6.57 20.62 15.82
N VAL A 453 -6.60 19.46 15.17
CA VAL A 453 -5.74 19.11 14.03
C VAL A 453 -6.26 19.78 12.76
N SER A 454 -7.58 19.67 12.54
CA SER A 454 -8.25 20.24 11.38
C SER A 454 -9.73 20.45 11.66
N THR A 455 -10.38 21.26 10.82
CA THR A 455 -11.83 21.46 10.81
C THR A 455 -12.34 21.32 9.39
N ILE A 456 -13.29 20.41 9.17
CA ILE A 456 -13.99 20.25 7.90
C ILE A 456 -15.35 20.94 7.96
N THR A 457 -15.76 21.57 6.86
CA THR A 457 -17.06 22.27 6.70
C THR A 457 -17.72 21.82 5.40
N PRO A 458 -18.16 20.56 5.32
CA PRO A 458 -18.58 19.94 4.06
C PRO A 458 -19.90 20.51 3.50
N GLY A 459 -20.70 21.17 4.33
CA GLY A 459 -22.04 21.60 3.94
C GLY A 459 -22.92 20.36 3.72
N TYR A 460 -23.53 20.25 2.54
CA TYR A 460 -24.26 19.04 2.14
C TYR A 460 -23.33 18.12 1.33
N SER A 461 -22.91 17.01 1.92
CA SER A 461 -21.97 16.07 1.31
C SER A 461 -22.29 14.63 1.64
N ALA A 462 -22.32 13.78 0.62
CA ALA A 462 -22.36 12.32 0.79
C ALA A 462 -21.08 11.83 1.47
N TRP A 463 -21.04 10.52 1.76
CA TRP A 463 -19.86 9.88 2.34
C TRP A 463 -18.59 10.26 1.58
N THR A 464 -17.70 10.93 2.30
CA THR A 464 -16.46 11.48 1.77
C THR A 464 -15.33 11.06 2.68
N PHE A 465 -14.27 10.51 2.09
CA PHE A 465 -13.06 10.12 2.79
C PHE A 465 -12.25 11.34 3.22
N TYR A 466 -11.78 11.34 4.48
CA TYR A 466 -10.87 12.33 5.03
C TYR A 466 -9.63 11.67 5.63
N SER A 467 -8.49 12.37 5.57
CA SER A 467 -7.20 11.89 6.07
C SER A 467 -6.39 13.04 6.66
N PHE A 468 -5.81 12.83 7.85
CA PHE A 468 -5.01 13.83 8.56
C PHE A 468 -3.81 13.19 9.26
N ASP A 469 -2.62 13.76 9.06
CA ASP A 469 -1.41 13.30 9.73
C ASP A 469 -1.19 13.97 11.09
N VAL A 470 -0.73 13.19 12.06
CA VAL A 470 -0.44 13.63 13.42
C VAL A 470 0.86 13.02 13.93
N VAL A 471 1.47 13.67 14.91
CA VAL A 471 2.62 13.13 15.65
C VAL A 471 2.16 12.74 17.06
N ALA A 472 2.41 11.50 17.43
CA ALA A 472 1.98 10.93 18.69
C ALA A 472 2.82 11.41 19.88
N LYS A 473 2.17 11.59 21.04
CA LYS A 473 2.80 11.77 22.36
C LYS A 473 2.82 10.46 23.16
N GLY A 474 2.20 9.41 22.63
CA GLY A 474 2.06 8.09 23.26
C GLY A 474 0.81 8.03 24.12
N ASN A 475 0.03 6.95 23.98
CA ASN A 475 -1.31 6.83 24.59
C ASN A 475 -2.22 8.03 24.24
N ASP A 476 -2.26 8.41 22.96
CA ASP A 476 -2.94 9.62 22.50
C ASP A 476 -4.48 9.49 22.52
N VAL A 477 -5.17 10.61 22.67
CA VAL A 477 -6.65 10.68 22.62
C VAL A 477 -7.10 11.31 21.31
N LEU A 478 -7.87 10.56 20.53
CA LEU A 478 -8.59 11.04 19.34
C LEU A 478 -10.00 11.47 19.74
N ALA A 479 -10.49 12.59 19.23
CA ALA A 479 -11.89 12.94 19.33
C ALA A 479 -12.38 13.69 18.09
N PHE A 480 -13.70 13.64 17.87
CA PHE A 480 -14.40 14.37 16.83
C PHE A 480 -15.44 15.26 17.49
N HIS A 481 -15.36 16.57 17.27
CA HIS A 481 -16.31 17.53 17.82
C HIS A 481 -17.04 18.24 16.71
N GLY A 482 -18.36 18.25 16.72
CA GLY A 482 -19.09 18.92 15.65
C GLY A 482 -20.55 18.55 15.60
N GLY A 483 -21.11 18.70 14.39
CA GLY A 483 -22.54 18.64 14.16
C GLY A 483 -23.31 19.73 14.93
N ARG A 484 -24.56 19.97 14.54
CA ARG A 484 -25.53 20.76 15.32
C ARG A 484 -26.87 20.53 14.66
N ALA A 485 -27.88 20.04 15.37
CA ALA A 485 -29.17 19.84 14.72
C ALA A 485 -29.72 21.18 14.18
N PRO A 486 -30.29 21.23 12.96
CA PRO A 486 -30.53 20.12 12.03
C PRO A 486 -29.39 19.83 11.04
N ALA A 487 -28.20 20.42 11.17
CA ALA A 487 -27.00 20.09 10.40
C ALA A 487 -26.21 18.92 11.04
N TRP A 488 -26.70 17.70 10.84
CA TRP A 488 -26.10 16.50 11.43
C TRP A 488 -24.84 16.07 10.68
N SER A 489 -23.90 15.46 11.40
CA SER A 489 -22.69 14.91 10.83
C SER A 489 -22.54 13.45 11.20
N PHE A 490 -22.50 12.59 10.20
CA PHE A 490 -22.29 11.16 10.36
C PHE A 490 -20.80 10.85 10.15
N LEU A 491 -20.28 9.93 10.95
CA LEU A 491 -18.91 9.44 10.88
C LEU A 491 -18.92 7.91 10.82
N ASP A 492 -18.03 7.34 10.02
CA ASP A 492 -17.86 5.89 9.90
C ASP A 492 -16.43 5.51 9.48
N ASP A 493 -16.09 4.23 9.61
CA ASP A 493 -14.81 3.62 9.21
C ASP A 493 -13.57 4.36 9.74
N ILE A 494 -13.63 4.76 11.01
CA ILE A 494 -12.54 5.50 11.64
C ILE A 494 -11.32 4.60 11.84
N CYS A 495 -10.19 4.99 11.27
CA CYS A 495 -8.93 4.30 11.44
C CYS A 495 -7.81 5.26 11.87
N VAL A 496 -6.85 4.73 12.62
CA VAL A 496 -5.57 5.40 12.87
C VAL A 496 -4.46 4.41 12.55
N PHE A 497 -3.58 4.79 11.63
CA PHE A 497 -2.50 3.93 11.17
C PHE A 497 -1.13 4.55 11.38
N LEU A 498 -0.12 3.73 11.68
CA LEU A 498 1.28 4.15 11.65
C LEU A 498 1.72 4.41 10.20
N THR A 499 2.47 5.47 9.94
CA THR A 499 2.97 5.86 8.60
C THR A 499 4.44 5.57 8.40
#